data_AF-A0A945LA91-F1
#
_entry.id   AF-A0A945LA91-F1
#
_cell.length_a   1.000
_cell.length_b   1.000
_cell.length_c   1.000
_cell.angle_alpha   90.00
_cell.angle_beta   90.00
_cell.angle_gamma   90.00
#
_symmetry.space_group_name_H-M   'P 1'
#
loop_
_entity.id
_entity.type
_entity.pdbx_description
1 polymer ?
#
loop_
_entity_poly.entity_id
_entity_poly.type
_entity_poly.pdbx_seq_one_letter_code
_entity_poly.pdbx_strand_id
1 'polypeptide(L)'
;MTSVGRVRAPDRNRAKVYAAEDQFSSLMNRGGKVEFFSSVLDVPTQKRFANLESIDTYMSGLFAKLDCDLFPPRTRERKGSTRAHYEFATQVIAIPVSGQAAMWALRETLILHECAHHVAASYAPIDEPAHGPTFTACMLMLVETALGDQARLLLSSGYLELGVPVGEHQEIFSHRSAT
;
A
#
# COMPACT_ATOMS: atom_id res chain seq x y z
N MET A 1 -23.04 -22.85 -1.28
CA MET A 1 -22.45 -22.19 -2.48
C MET A 1 -20.95 -22.11 -2.26
N THR A 2 -20.21 -23.01 -2.88
CA THR A 2 -18.75 -23.08 -2.81
C THR A 2 -18.15 -21.86 -3.50
N SER A 3 -17.46 -21.01 -2.72
CA SER A 3 -16.66 -19.90 -3.24
C SER A 3 -15.61 -20.47 -4.20
N VAL A 4 -15.79 -20.22 -5.49
CA VAL A 4 -14.77 -20.51 -6.50
C VAL A 4 -13.61 -19.59 -6.19
N GLY A 5 -12.49 -20.17 -5.74
CA GLY A 5 -11.29 -19.41 -5.42
C GLY A 5 -10.88 -18.57 -6.62
N ARG A 6 -10.82 -17.25 -6.45
CA ARG A 6 -10.37 -16.30 -7.48
C ARG A 6 -8.95 -16.66 -7.89
N VAL A 7 -8.78 -17.30 -9.04
CA VAL A 7 -7.45 -17.62 -9.59
C VAL A 7 -6.89 -16.34 -10.19
N ARG A 8 -6.10 -15.60 -9.41
CA ARG A 8 -5.33 -14.45 -9.90
C ARG A 8 -4.25 -14.93 -10.86
N ALA A 9 -3.93 -14.09 -11.86
CA ALA A 9 -2.77 -14.35 -12.72
C ALA A 9 -1.47 -14.41 -11.91
N PRO A 10 -0.43 -15.10 -12.43
CA PRO A 10 0.86 -15.18 -11.79
C PRO A 10 1.45 -13.81 -11.46
N ASP A 11 1.90 -13.65 -10.22
CA ASP A 11 2.35 -12.37 -9.67
C ASP A 11 3.83 -12.09 -9.99
N ARG A 12 4.09 -11.81 -11.27
CA ARG A 12 5.46 -11.65 -11.81
C ARG A 12 6.13 -10.33 -11.40
N ASN A 13 5.36 -9.33 -11.00
CA ASN A 13 5.88 -8.00 -10.67
C ASN A 13 6.24 -7.86 -9.18
N ARG A 14 5.81 -8.78 -8.32
CA ARG A 14 5.99 -8.70 -6.86
C ARG A 14 7.40 -8.34 -6.43
N ALA A 15 8.40 -9.00 -7.01
CA ALA A 15 9.80 -8.75 -6.64
C ALA A 15 10.25 -7.32 -6.96
N LYS A 16 9.78 -6.76 -8.09
CA LYS A 16 10.08 -5.39 -8.51
C LYS A 16 9.35 -4.37 -7.63
N VAL A 17 8.08 -4.64 -7.29
CA VAL A 17 7.32 -3.80 -6.36
C VAL A 17 7.99 -3.74 -5.01
N TYR A 18 8.35 -4.89 -4.41
CA TYR A 18 9.06 -4.88 -3.13
C TYR A 18 10.41 -4.17 -3.21
N ALA A 19 11.16 -4.32 -4.29
CA ALA A 19 12.41 -3.59 -4.46
C ALA A 19 12.20 -2.06 -4.48
N ALA A 20 11.17 -1.57 -5.17
CA ALA A 20 10.81 -0.15 -5.18
C ALA A 20 10.36 0.34 -3.79
N GLU A 21 9.46 -0.39 -3.16
CA GLU A 21 8.87 -0.03 -1.88
C GLU A 21 9.87 -0.12 -0.71
N ASP A 22 10.82 -1.06 -0.75
CA ASP A 22 11.89 -1.16 0.25
C ASP A 22 12.83 0.06 0.18
N GLN A 23 13.21 0.48 -1.04
CA GLN A 23 14.00 1.70 -1.24
C GLN A 23 13.22 2.94 -0.77
N PHE A 24 11.95 3.04 -1.16
CA PHE A 24 11.06 4.11 -0.73
C PHE A 24 10.92 4.15 0.80
N SER A 25 10.67 3.01 1.45
CA SER A 25 10.58 2.90 2.91
C SER A 25 11.88 3.32 3.59
N SER A 26 13.05 2.97 3.02
CA SER A 26 14.34 3.44 3.52
C SER A 26 14.45 4.97 3.49
N LEU A 27 14.03 5.61 2.40
CA LEU A 27 13.99 7.09 2.30
C LEU A 27 13.03 7.69 3.33
N MET A 28 11.83 7.12 3.47
CA MET A 28 10.84 7.61 4.45
C MET A 28 11.27 7.38 5.90
N ASN A 29 12.14 6.41 6.20
CA ASN A 29 12.71 6.28 7.55
C ASN A 29 13.58 7.50 7.93
N ARG A 30 14.25 8.10 6.95
CA ARG A 30 15.07 9.30 7.15
C ARG A 30 14.23 10.58 7.12
N GLY A 31 13.32 10.68 6.14
CA GLY A 31 12.58 11.90 5.85
C GLY A 31 13.49 13.08 5.44
N GLY A 32 12.88 14.25 5.32
CA GLY A 32 13.53 15.51 4.98
C GLY A 32 13.89 15.62 3.51
N LYS A 33 14.95 16.38 3.22
CA LYS A 33 15.35 16.71 1.85
C LYS A 33 15.97 15.52 1.11
N VAL A 34 15.55 15.31 -0.13
CA VAL A 34 16.03 14.28 -1.07
C VAL A 34 16.33 14.96 -2.41
N GLU A 35 17.53 14.78 -2.95
CA GLU A 35 17.83 15.21 -4.32
C GLU A 35 17.14 14.29 -5.33
N PHE A 36 16.49 14.89 -6.32
CA PHE A 36 15.67 14.17 -7.30
C PHE A 36 15.70 14.89 -8.64
N PHE A 37 16.41 14.33 -9.63
CA PHE A 37 16.58 14.91 -10.98
C PHE A 37 16.85 16.43 -10.97
N SER A 38 17.91 16.84 -10.27
CA SER A 38 18.30 18.26 -10.10
C SER A 38 17.29 19.15 -9.36
N SER A 39 16.25 18.56 -8.79
CA SER A 39 15.31 19.19 -7.86
C SER A 39 15.56 18.68 -6.44
N VAL A 40 14.94 19.33 -5.45
CA VAL A 40 14.94 18.85 -4.07
C VAL A 40 13.50 18.60 -3.65
N LEU A 41 13.22 17.36 -3.26
CA LEU A 41 11.97 16.98 -2.64
C LEU A 41 12.10 17.05 -1.12
N ASP A 42 11.05 17.47 -0.44
CA ASP A 42 10.90 17.42 1.01
C ASP A 42 9.82 16.41 1.37
N VAL A 43 10.22 15.33 2.03
CA VAL A 43 9.35 14.20 2.33
C VAL A 43 9.23 13.96 3.82
N PRO A 44 8.05 13.56 4.32
CA PRO A 44 7.88 13.31 5.75
C PRO A 44 8.68 12.09 6.19
N THR A 45 8.97 12.04 7.50
CA THR A 45 9.40 10.80 8.14
C THR A 45 8.17 9.91 8.34
N GLN A 46 8.23 8.65 7.88
CA GLN A 46 7.12 7.72 8.07
C GLN A 46 6.85 7.45 9.55
N LYS A 47 5.57 7.23 9.86
CA LYS A 47 5.12 6.83 11.19
C LYS A 47 5.58 5.42 11.54
N ARG A 48 5.72 5.20 12.84
CA ARG A 48 5.90 3.89 13.47
C ARG A 48 4.78 3.64 14.44
N PHE A 49 4.27 2.43 14.46
CA PHE A 49 3.13 2.04 15.27
C PHE A 49 3.58 1.24 16.48
N ALA A 50 2.88 1.40 17.60
CA ALA A 50 3.19 0.67 18.82
C ALA A 50 2.46 -0.67 18.89
N ASN A 51 1.25 -0.72 18.32
CA ASN A 51 0.34 -1.85 18.43
C ASN A 51 -0.76 -1.78 17.34
N LEU A 52 -1.64 -2.78 17.31
CA LEU A 52 -2.77 -2.84 16.36
C LEU A 52 -3.75 -1.67 16.50
N GLU A 53 -4.04 -1.23 17.73
CA GLU A 53 -4.96 -0.12 17.98
C GLU A 53 -4.48 1.19 17.32
N SER A 54 -3.17 1.48 17.41
CA SER A 54 -2.57 2.63 16.74
C SER A 54 -2.61 2.52 15.21
N ILE A 55 -2.57 1.29 14.67
CA ILE A 55 -2.72 1.03 13.22
C ILE A 55 -4.18 1.24 12.80
N ASP A 56 -5.14 0.67 13.53
CA ASP A 56 -6.57 0.79 13.22
C ASP A 56 -7.05 2.25 13.27
N THR A 57 -6.54 3.03 14.24
CA THR A 57 -6.81 4.48 14.34
C THR A 57 -6.25 5.23 13.13
N TYR A 58 -5.01 4.91 12.74
CA TYR A 58 -4.38 5.51 11.57
C TYR A 58 -5.15 5.20 10.28
N MET A 59 -5.49 3.92 10.05
CA MET A 59 -6.25 3.51 8.87
C MET A 59 -7.62 4.16 8.83
N SER A 60 -8.32 4.26 9.96
CA SER A 60 -9.61 4.95 10.02
C SER A 60 -9.50 6.42 9.58
N GLY A 61 -8.47 7.13 10.05
CA GLY A 61 -8.21 8.51 9.64
C GLY A 61 -7.74 8.65 8.18
N LEU A 62 -7.04 7.65 7.64
CA LEU A 62 -6.65 7.61 6.24
C LEU A 62 -7.87 7.39 5.34
N PHE A 63 -8.68 6.37 5.61
CA PHE A 63 -9.85 6.03 4.81
C PHE A 63 -10.94 7.13 4.87
N ALA A 64 -11.05 7.86 5.98
CA ALA A 64 -11.95 9.01 6.08
C ALA A 64 -11.56 10.18 5.13
N LYS A 65 -10.33 10.21 4.62
CA LYS A 65 -9.87 11.21 3.63
C LYS A 65 -9.99 10.70 2.19
N LEU A 66 -10.22 9.40 2.00
CA LEU A 66 -10.38 8.82 0.68
C LEU A 66 -11.78 9.10 0.17
N ASP A 67 -11.88 9.50 -1.09
CA ASP A 67 -13.16 9.61 -1.78
C ASP A 67 -13.61 8.24 -2.33
N CYS A 68 -13.70 7.24 -1.44
CA CYS A 68 -14.16 5.89 -1.78
C CYS A 68 -15.12 5.33 -0.72
N ASP A 69 -16.12 4.55 -1.13
CA ASP A 69 -17.10 3.90 -0.22
C ASP A 69 -16.53 2.65 0.49
N LEU A 70 -15.22 2.61 0.71
CA LEU A 70 -14.58 1.49 1.39
C LEU A 70 -14.35 1.83 2.86
N PHE A 71 -14.71 0.89 3.72
CA PHE A 71 -14.30 0.92 5.12
C PHE A 71 -12.86 0.41 5.25
N PRO A 72 -12.08 0.91 6.23
CA PRO A 72 -10.74 0.39 6.47
C PRO A 72 -10.80 -1.12 6.78
N PRO A 73 -9.81 -1.92 6.33
CA PRO A 73 -9.72 -3.33 6.69
C PRO A 73 -9.47 -3.47 8.19
N ARG A 74 -9.87 -4.61 8.77
CA ARG A 74 -9.54 -4.93 10.17
C ARG A 74 -8.10 -5.43 10.28
N THR A 75 -7.46 -5.23 11.43
CA THR A 75 -6.18 -5.87 11.71
C THR A 75 -6.31 -7.06 12.65
N ARG A 76 -5.35 -7.98 12.58
CA ARG A 76 -5.10 -8.95 13.66
C ARG A 76 -3.63 -9.21 13.82
N GLU A 77 -3.28 -9.74 14.99
CA GLU A 77 -1.93 -10.25 15.21
C GLU A 77 -1.69 -11.53 14.39
N ARG A 78 -0.54 -11.57 13.73
CA ARG A 78 -0.04 -12.73 13.00
C ARG A 78 0.98 -13.49 13.85
N LYS A 79 0.86 -14.82 13.88
CA LYS A 79 1.91 -15.70 14.39
C LYS A 79 3.12 -15.71 13.45
N GLY A 80 4.30 -15.44 14.01
CA GLY A 80 5.58 -15.38 13.29
C GLY A 80 5.86 -14.02 12.66
N SER A 81 7.14 -13.64 12.59
CA SER A 81 7.58 -12.28 12.29
C SER A 81 8.08 -12.05 10.85
N THR A 82 7.93 -13.02 9.95
CA THR A 82 8.56 -12.97 8.61
C THR A 82 7.71 -12.34 7.51
N ARG A 83 6.42 -12.13 7.74
CA ARG A 83 5.54 -11.44 6.78
C ARG A 83 4.40 -10.71 7.49
N ALA A 84 3.94 -9.62 6.90
CA ALA A 84 2.57 -9.14 7.00
C ALA A 84 1.85 -9.47 5.68
N HIS A 85 0.52 -9.52 5.69
CA HIS A 85 -0.26 -9.68 4.45
C HIS A 85 -1.74 -9.38 4.68
N TYR A 86 -2.40 -8.86 3.65
CA TYR A 86 -3.83 -8.78 3.50
C TYR A 86 -4.42 -10.14 3.11
N GLU A 87 -5.43 -10.57 3.85
CA GLU A 87 -6.19 -11.79 3.63
C GLU A 87 -7.46 -11.47 2.83
N PHE A 88 -7.46 -11.73 1.52
CA PHE A 88 -8.59 -11.39 0.63
C PHE A 88 -9.95 -11.95 1.06
N ALA A 89 -9.98 -13.17 1.61
CA ALA A 89 -11.22 -13.84 1.98
C ALA A 89 -11.89 -13.25 3.23
N THR A 90 -11.09 -12.74 4.16
CA THR A 90 -11.54 -12.23 5.47
C THR A 90 -11.48 -10.71 5.55
N GLN A 91 -10.85 -10.05 4.57
CA GLN A 91 -10.58 -8.61 4.54
C GLN A 91 -9.82 -8.13 5.79
N VAL A 92 -8.85 -8.95 6.22
CA VAL A 92 -8.03 -8.69 7.41
C VAL A 92 -6.57 -8.49 7.01
N ILE A 93 -5.91 -7.49 7.58
CA ILE A 93 -4.46 -7.38 7.53
C ILE A 93 -3.88 -8.13 8.74
N ALA A 94 -3.13 -9.21 8.46
CA ALA A 94 -2.45 -9.99 9.48
C ALA A 94 -1.02 -9.48 9.66
N ILE A 95 -0.72 -8.88 10.82
CA ILE A 95 0.52 -8.14 11.09
C ILE A 95 1.23 -8.74 12.31
N PRO A 96 2.55 -9.01 12.25
CA PRO A 96 3.31 -9.33 13.44
C PRO A 96 3.52 -8.07 14.28
N VAL A 97 3.13 -8.10 15.56
CA VAL A 97 3.28 -6.95 16.48
C VAL A 97 4.16 -7.25 17.69
N SER A 98 4.54 -8.52 17.89
CA SER A 98 5.25 -8.99 19.08
C SER A 98 6.75 -9.22 18.83
N GLY A 99 7.59 -8.57 19.65
CA GLY A 99 9.04 -8.77 19.70
C GLY A 99 9.86 -7.94 18.70
N GLN A 100 11.17 -7.86 18.93
CA GLN A 100 12.08 -7.01 18.14
C GLN A 100 12.07 -7.36 16.64
N ALA A 101 11.91 -8.64 16.30
CA ALA A 101 11.85 -9.11 14.93
C ALA A 101 10.58 -8.67 14.18
N ALA A 102 9.58 -8.11 14.86
CA ALA A 102 8.34 -7.60 14.25
C ALA A 102 8.39 -6.09 13.93
N MET A 103 9.42 -5.37 14.41
CA MET A 103 9.51 -3.89 14.27
C MET A 103 9.59 -3.38 12.83
N TRP A 104 9.91 -4.24 11.86
CA TRP A 104 9.86 -3.89 10.44
C TRP A 104 8.41 -3.77 9.93
N ALA A 105 7.47 -4.51 10.52
CA ALA A 105 6.06 -4.53 10.13
C ALA A 105 5.23 -3.38 10.71
N LEU A 106 5.73 -2.70 11.75
CA LEU A 106 5.04 -1.60 12.42
C LEU A 106 5.38 -0.23 11.79
N ARG A 107 5.34 -0.15 10.46
CA ARG A 107 5.73 1.03 9.68
C ARG A 107 4.63 1.47 8.72
N GLU A 108 4.49 2.78 8.54
CA GLU A 108 3.45 3.39 7.69
C GLU A 108 3.44 2.82 6.27
N THR A 109 4.61 2.77 5.62
CA THR A 109 4.73 2.28 4.23
C THR A 109 4.23 0.85 4.06
N LEU A 110 4.43 -0.02 5.05
CA LEU A 110 3.88 -1.38 5.02
C LEU A 110 2.37 -1.39 5.20
N ILE A 111 1.83 -0.59 6.11
CA ILE A 111 0.37 -0.49 6.28
C ILE A 111 -0.27 0.00 4.99
N LEU A 112 0.34 0.99 4.32
CA LEU A 112 -0.11 1.48 3.02
C LEU A 112 -0.11 0.38 1.95
N HIS A 113 0.93 -0.47 1.90
CA HIS A 113 1.00 -1.63 0.99
C HIS A 113 -0.20 -2.57 1.20
N GLU A 114 -0.47 -2.94 2.44
CA GLU A 114 -1.56 -3.87 2.75
C GLU A 114 -2.94 -3.23 2.51
N CYS A 115 -3.09 -1.93 2.80
CA CYS A 115 -4.27 -1.17 2.42
C CYS A 115 -4.44 -1.09 0.89
N ALA A 116 -3.35 -0.99 0.11
CA ALA A 116 -3.42 -0.97 -1.34
C ALA A 116 -3.97 -2.30 -1.89
N HIS A 117 -3.58 -3.44 -1.30
CA HIS A 117 -4.21 -4.73 -1.62
C HIS A 117 -5.69 -4.78 -1.27
N HIS A 118 -6.10 -4.18 -0.15
CA HIS A 118 -7.51 -4.10 0.24
C HIS A 118 -8.32 -3.28 -0.76
N VAL A 119 -7.88 -2.06 -1.08
CA VAL A 119 -8.56 -1.18 -2.03
C VAL A 119 -8.59 -1.83 -3.41
N ALA A 120 -7.45 -2.32 -3.91
CA ALA A 120 -7.36 -2.95 -5.23
C ALA A 120 -8.24 -4.21 -5.36
N ALA A 121 -8.56 -4.91 -4.26
CA ALA A 121 -9.44 -6.07 -4.32
C ALA A 121 -10.85 -5.74 -4.85
N SER A 122 -11.31 -4.49 -4.65
CA SER A 122 -12.61 -3.99 -5.08
C SER A 122 -12.64 -3.47 -6.53
N TYR A 123 -11.49 -3.12 -7.10
CA TYR A 123 -11.39 -2.48 -8.42
C TYR A 123 -10.66 -3.31 -9.47
N ALA A 124 -9.73 -4.18 -9.06
CA ALA A 124 -8.90 -4.92 -9.98
C ALA A 124 -9.73 -5.92 -10.81
N PRO A 125 -9.43 -6.07 -12.12
CA PRO A 125 -9.95 -7.15 -12.94
C PRO A 125 -9.74 -8.54 -12.29
N ILE A 126 -10.55 -9.52 -12.69
CA ILE A 126 -10.49 -10.86 -12.10
C ILE A 126 -9.12 -11.52 -12.33
N ASP A 127 -8.54 -11.28 -13.50
CA ASP A 127 -7.31 -11.87 -14.00
C ASP A 127 -6.07 -10.99 -13.78
N GLU A 128 -6.19 -9.83 -13.12
CA GLU A 128 -5.03 -9.01 -12.82
C GLU A 128 -4.16 -9.64 -11.71
N PRO A 129 -2.81 -9.65 -11.86
CA PRO A 129 -1.91 -10.02 -10.79
C PRO A 129 -2.09 -9.17 -9.52
N ALA A 130 -1.73 -9.72 -8.36
CA ALA A 130 -1.84 -9.01 -7.08
C ALA A 130 -1.03 -7.69 -7.05
N HIS A 131 0.10 -7.64 -7.75
CA HIS A 131 0.93 -6.45 -7.94
C HIS A 131 0.86 -5.97 -9.41
N GLY A 132 -0.37 -5.76 -9.89
CA GLY A 132 -0.67 -5.19 -11.20
C GLY A 132 -0.87 -3.66 -11.18
N PRO A 133 -1.22 -3.08 -12.34
CA PRO A 133 -1.59 -1.66 -12.48
C PRO A 133 -2.61 -1.15 -11.44
N THR A 134 -3.67 -1.90 -11.12
CA THR A 134 -4.65 -1.42 -10.12
C THR A 134 -4.03 -1.29 -8.73
N PHE A 135 -3.17 -2.24 -8.35
CA PHE A 135 -2.46 -2.19 -7.07
C PHE A 135 -1.57 -0.95 -6.99
N THR A 136 -0.77 -0.67 -8.01
CA THR A 136 0.16 0.46 -7.98
C THR A 136 -0.56 1.80 -7.97
N ALA A 137 -1.68 1.93 -8.69
CA ALA A 137 -2.52 3.12 -8.61
C ALA A 137 -3.14 3.30 -7.22
N CYS A 138 -3.66 2.24 -6.60
CA CYS A 138 -4.16 2.31 -5.22
C CYS A 138 -3.04 2.69 -4.25
N MET A 139 -1.85 2.11 -4.38
CA MET A 139 -0.70 2.42 -3.53
C MET A 139 -0.25 3.87 -3.67
N LEU A 140 -0.16 4.40 -4.90
CA LEU A 140 0.20 5.79 -5.14
C LEU A 140 -0.85 6.77 -4.58
N MET A 141 -2.14 6.44 -4.68
CA MET A 141 -3.22 7.25 -4.13
C MET A 141 -3.16 7.29 -2.59
N LEU A 142 -2.90 6.14 -1.96
CA LEU A 142 -2.76 6.04 -0.51
C LEU A 142 -1.51 6.79 -0.01
N VAL A 143 -0.39 6.68 -0.75
CA VAL A 143 0.84 7.43 -0.45
C VAL A 143 0.64 8.93 -0.60
N GLU A 144 -0.06 9.40 -1.63
CA GLU A 144 -0.40 10.82 -1.78
C GLU A 144 -1.24 11.33 -0.61
N THR A 145 -2.28 10.58 -0.27
CA THR A 145 -3.20 10.93 0.83
C THR A 145 -2.49 10.96 2.18
N ALA A 146 -1.56 10.04 2.42
CA ALA A 146 -0.87 9.89 3.71
C ALA A 146 0.38 10.76 3.84
N LEU A 147 1.20 10.82 2.78
CA LEU A 147 2.57 11.32 2.77
C LEU A 147 2.79 12.49 1.80
N GLY A 148 1.81 12.80 0.96
CA GLY A 148 1.83 13.92 0.02
C GLY A 148 2.44 13.62 -1.36
N ASP A 149 2.25 14.56 -2.28
CA ASP A 149 2.56 14.41 -3.70
C ASP A 149 4.04 14.13 -3.98
N GLN A 150 4.95 14.69 -3.17
CA GLN A 150 6.39 14.47 -3.34
C GLN A 150 6.81 13.04 -2.98
N ALA A 151 6.17 12.45 -1.97
CA ALA A 151 6.36 11.04 -1.65
C ALA A 151 5.73 10.14 -2.73
N ARG A 152 4.56 10.52 -3.27
CA ARG A 152 3.95 9.83 -4.43
C ARG A 152 4.89 9.84 -5.64
N LEU A 153 5.49 10.99 -5.96
CA LEU A 153 6.43 11.15 -7.07
C LEU A 153 7.67 10.26 -6.93
N LEU A 154 8.24 10.18 -5.72
CA LEU A 154 9.36 9.28 -5.45
C LEU A 154 9.00 7.82 -5.72
N LEU A 155 7.88 7.35 -5.15
CA LEU A 155 7.46 5.96 -5.32
C LEU A 155 7.10 5.64 -6.77
N SER A 156 6.38 6.53 -7.46
CA SER A 156 6.03 6.34 -8.87
C SER A 156 7.27 6.23 -9.75
N SER A 157 8.30 7.01 -9.44
CA SER A 157 9.57 6.98 -10.19
C SER A 157 10.33 5.67 -9.96
N GLY A 158 10.36 5.16 -8.73
CA GLY A 158 10.93 3.84 -8.43
C GLY A 158 10.20 2.69 -9.13
N TYR A 159 8.86 2.76 -9.23
CA TYR A 159 8.09 1.80 -10.03
C TYR A 159 8.45 1.85 -11.51
N LEU A 160 8.51 3.04 -12.10
CA LEU A 160 8.88 3.22 -13.51
C LEU A 160 10.30 2.73 -13.79
N GLU A 161 11.27 3.05 -12.92
CA GLU A 161 12.66 2.63 -13.05
C GLU A 161 12.83 1.10 -13.06
N LEU A 162 12.08 0.40 -12.20
CA LEU A 162 12.12 -1.07 -12.13
C LEU A 162 11.20 -1.75 -13.16
N GLY A 163 10.49 -0.97 -13.98
CA GLY A 163 9.52 -1.47 -14.96
C GLY A 163 8.37 -2.23 -14.32
N VAL A 164 7.85 -1.70 -13.20
CA VAL A 164 6.58 -2.11 -12.60
C VAL A 164 5.45 -1.45 -13.40
N PRO A 165 4.37 -2.18 -13.75
CA PRO A 165 3.20 -1.55 -14.37
C PRO A 165 2.54 -0.56 -13.40
N VAL A 166 2.44 0.70 -13.82
CA VAL A 166 1.77 1.77 -13.07
C VAL A 166 0.39 2.00 -13.69
N GLY A 167 -0.67 1.87 -12.89
CA GLY A 167 -2.02 2.17 -13.33
C GLY A 167 -2.33 3.67 -13.34
N GLU A 168 -3.23 4.10 -14.22
CA GLU A 168 -3.70 5.48 -14.30
C GLU A 168 -4.83 5.72 -13.28
N HIS A 169 -4.68 6.74 -12.44
CA HIS A 169 -5.63 7.06 -11.38
C HIS A 169 -7.04 7.40 -11.90
N GLN A 170 -7.13 8.00 -13.09
CA GLN A 170 -8.41 8.37 -13.70
C GLN A 170 -9.24 7.15 -14.07
N GLU A 171 -8.67 6.03 -14.49
CA GLU A 171 -9.47 4.86 -14.91
C GLU A 171 -10.04 4.06 -13.72
N ILE A 172 -9.41 4.13 -12.55
CA ILE A 172 -9.77 3.31 -11.38
C ILE A 172 -10.82 4.00 -10.49
N PHE A 173 -10.84 5.33 -10.46
CA PHE A 173 -11.76 6.10 -9.61
C PHE A 173 -12.84 6.90 -10.39
N SER A 174 -12.81 6.94 -11.74
CA SER A 174 -13.80 7.71 -12.54
C SER A 174 -15.19 7.08 -12.67
N HIS A 175 -15.48 5.92 -12.06
CA HIS A 175 -16.86 5.44 -11.94
C HIS A 175 -17.64 6.15 -10.81
N ARG A 176 -17.47 7.47 -10.68
CA ARG A 176 -18.17 8.32 -9.70
C ARG A 176 -18.74 9.63 -10.23
N SER A 177 -18.72 9.89 -11.54
CA SER A 177 -19.43 11.06 -12.11
C SER A 177 -20.80 10.74 -12.71
N ALA A 178 -21.41 9.59 -12.40
CA ALA A 178 -22.76 9.28 -12.85
C ALA A 178 -23.56 8.49 -11.81
N THR A 179 -23.99 9.18 -10.74
CA THR A 179 -25.32 9.04 -10.11
C THR A 179 -25.53 10.15 -9.09
#